data_AF-A0A8S3UFP3-F1
#
_entry.id   AF-A0A8S3UFP3-F1
#
_cell.length_a   1.000
_cell.length_b   1.000
_cell.length_c   1.000
_cell.angle_alpha   90.00
_cell.angle_beta   90.00
_cell.angle_gamma   90.00
#
_symmetry.space_group_name_H-M   'P 1'
#
loop_
_entity.id
_entity.type
_entity.pdbx_description
1 polymer ?
#
loop_
_entity_poly.entity_id
_entity_poly.type
_entity_poly.pdbx_seq_one_letter_code
_entity_poly.pdbx_strand_id
1 'polypeptide(L)'
;MRNQYPDKKRTNQVTAPSFNITSGETTLETGETTVKEMDATRLLKDKVWKMMEFMQLKLKSGTTCVAAREGDYYFSYFLWFGDSSGNIITPQQPLQVSIPLSSPGVLTSNFYSMLLRRCFPNMIPGSIACFELMMMHVGLVSLSYITENRTRLTALLRSSSGESVSPMTLAL
;
A
#
# COMPACT_ATOMS: atom_id res chain seq x y z
N MET A 1 -18.83 -30.74 -21.51
CA MET A 1 -17.45 -30.20 -21.46
C MET A 1 -17.54 -28.70 -21.20
N ARG A 2 -17.29 -28.26 -19.96
CA ARG A 2 -17.26 -26.83 -19.58
C ARG A 2 -15.81 -26.38 -19.65
N ASN A 3 -15.51 -25.43 -20.53
CA ASN A 3 -14.20 -24.79 -20.61
C ASN A 3 -13.91 -24.08 -19.28
N GLN A 4 -12.97 -24.64 -18.50
CA GLN A 4 -12.32 -23.92 -17.41
C GLN A 4 -11.35 -22.93 -18.03
N TYR A 5 -11.64 -21.65 -17.89
CA TYR A 5 -10.65 -20.61 -18.09
C TYR A 5 -9.57 -20.76 -17.02
N PRO A 6 -8.26 -20.75 -17.36
CA PRO A 6 -7.21 -20.76 -16.37
C PRO A 6 -7.32 -19.49 -15.53
N ASP A 7 -7.38 -19.68 -14.20
CA ASP A 7 -7.53 -18.61 -13.23
C ASP A 7 -6.47 -17.54 -13.45
N LYS A 8 -6.94 -16.33 -13.77
CA LYS A 8 -6.10 -15.18 -14.08
C LYS A 8 -5.37 -14.81 -12.79
N LYS A 9 -4.06 -15.09 -12.72
CA LYS A 9 -3.18 -14.66 -11.61
C LYS A 9 -3.52 -13.22 -11.23
N ARG A 10 -4.04 -13.01 -10.02
CA ARG A 10 -4.44 -11.70 -9.48
C ARG A 10 -3.17 -10.88 -9.24
N THR A 11 -2.63 -10.26 -10.29
CA THR A 11 -1.28 -9.68 -10.24
C THR A 11 -1.16 -8.45 -9.34
N ASN A 12 -2.25 -7.80 -8.92
CA ASN A 12 -2.18 -6.71 -7.94
C ASN A 12 -3.45 -6.66 -7.10
N GLN A 13 -3.32 -6.70 -5.77
CA GLN A 13 -4.44 -6.53 -4.84
C GLN A 13 -4.31 -5.16 -4.15
N VAL A 14 -5.40 -4.37 -4.17
CA VAL A 14 -5.50 -3.12 -3.41
C VAL A 14 -6.47 -3.35 -2.28
N THR A 15 -6.00 -3.16 -1.05
CA THR A 15 -6.88 -3.08 0.11
C THR A 15 -6.78 -1.67 0.67
N ALA A 16 -7.89 -0.94 0.68
CA ALA A 16 -7.98 0.37 1.29
C ALA A 16 -9.25 0.43 2.15
N PRO A 17 -9.17 0.95 3.39
CA PRO A 17 -10.36 1.16 4.21
C PRO A 17 -11.28 2.18 3.55
N SER A 18 -12.60 1.98 3.65
CA SER A 18 -13.57 2.97 3.20
C SER A 18 -13.46 4.23 4.05
N PHE A 19 -13.20 5.37 3.41
CA PHE A 19 -13.10 6.66 4.08
C PHE A 19 -14.48 7.34 4.13
N ASN A 20 -15.40 6.76 4.90
CA ASN A 20 -16.73 7.32 5.15
C ASN A 20 -16.77 7.82 6.59
N ILE A 21 -16.89 9.13 6.79
CA ILE A 21 -17.13 9.71 8.11
C ILE A 21 -18.62 9.60 8.36
N THR A 22 -19.04 8.85 9.38
CA THR A 22 -20.44 8.88 9.85
C THR A 22 -20.57 10.07 10.79
N SER A 23 -21.15 11.17 10.31
CA SER A 23 -21.51 12.31 11.14
C SER A 23 -22.55 11.84 12.16
N GLY A 24 -22.35 12.12 13.45
CA GLY A 24 -23.46 12.04 14.40
C GLY A 24 -24.51 13.07 14.00
N GLU A 25 -25.75 12.62 13.77
CA GLU A 25 -26.90 13.50 13.55
C GLU A 25 -26.94 14.56 14.66
N THR A 26 -26.69 15.81 14.31
CA THR A 26 -27.08 16.93 15.15
C THR A 26 -28.34 17.50 14.53
N THR A 27 -29.50 17.02 14.98
CA THR A 27 -30.79 17.65 14.74
C THR A 27 -30.74 19.08 15.29
N LEU A 28 -30.38 20.02 14.44
CA LEU A 28 -30.74 21.41 14.60
C LEU A 28 -32.01 21.62 13.78
N GLU A 29 -33.10 21.70 14.52
CA GLU A 29 -34.40 22.15 14.06
C GLU A 29 -34.21 23.49 13.34
N THR A 30 -34.86 23.66 12.19
CA THR A 30 -34.81 24.82 11.28
C THR A 30 -33.85 24.68 10.08
N GLY A 31 -34.30 23.95 9.05
CA GLY A 31 -34.47 24.53 7.71
C GLY A 31 -33.29 24.90 6.82
N GLU A 32 -32.02 24.79 7.23
CA GLU A 32 -30.86 25.05 6.35
C GLU A 32 -29.85 23.90 6.37
N THR A 33 -30.08 22.91 5.49
CA THR A 33 -29.19 21.76 5.30
C THR A 33 -28.14 22.07 4.24
N THR A 34 -27.12 22.87 4.57
CA THR A 34 -26.00 23.07 3.63
C THR A 34 -24.63 23.17 4.33
N VAL A 35 -23.65 22.42 3.78
CA VAL A 35 -22.20 22.73 3.69
C VAL A 35 -21.18 22.08 4.66
N LYS A 36 -21.46 21.69 5.92
CA LYS A 36 -20.34 21.25 6.81
C LYS A 36 -19.77 19.84 6.59
N GLU A 37 -20.55 18.88 6.07
CA GLU A 37 -20.09 17.48 5.91
C GLU A 37 -19.12 17.27 4.73
N MET A 38 -19.21 18.12 3.71
CA MET A 38 -18.39 18.00 2.50
C MET A 38 -16.94 18.41 2.71
N ASP A 39 -16.64 19.14 3.80
CA ASP A 39 -15.34 19.78 4.01
C ASP A 39 -14.30 18.82 4.59
N ALA A 40 -14.57 18.21 5.76
CA ALA A 40 -13.58 17.36 6.44
C ALA A 40 -13.17 16.12 5.63
N THR A 41 -14.14 15.41 5.04
CA THR A 41 -13.87 14.22 4.22
C THR A 41 -13.06 14.58 2.97
N ARG A 42 -13.37 15.71 2.34
CA ARG A 42 -12.65 16.18 1.14
C ARG A 42 -11.25 16.65 1.49
N LEU A 43 -11.09 17.45 2.53
CA LEU A 43 -9.79 17.91 3.01
C LEU A 43 -8.87 16.74 3.34
N LEU A 44 -9.41 15.68 3.95
CA LEU A 44 -8.62 14.52 4.30
C LEU A 44 -8.23 13.68 3.08
N LYS A 45 -9.15 13.50 2.13
CA LYS A 45 -8.81 12.89 0.83
C LYS A 45 -7.72 13.66 0.11
N ASP A 46 -7.83 14.99 0.05
CA ASP A 46 -6.84 15.86 -0.57
C ASP A 46 -5.47 15.73 0.11
N LYS A 47 -5.42 15.65 1.46
CA LYS A 47 -4.19 15.40 2.22
C LYS A 47 -3.58 14.04 1.90
N VAL A 48 -4.38 12.98 1.91
CA VAL A 48 -3.90 11.63 1.60
C VAL A 48 -3.35 11.58 0.18
N TRP A 49 -4.00 12.24 -0.79
CA TRP A 49 -3.58 12.20 -2.19
C TRP A 49 -2.29 12.99 -2.41
N LYS A 50 -2.19 14.21 -1.85
CA LYS A 50 -0.94 14.99 -1.86
C LYS A 50 0.21 14.22 -1.23
N MET A 51 -0.05 13.54 -0.11
CA MET A 51 0.97 12.74 0.54
C MET A 51 1.36 11.52 -0.31
N MET A 52 0.39 10.83 -0.92
CA MET A 52 0.68 9.70 -1.81
C MET A 52 1.60 10.13 -2.96
N GLU A 53 1.31 11.25 -3.63
CA GLU A 53 2.17 11.81 -4.68
C GLU A 53 3.58 12.10 -4.19
N PHE A 54 3.70 12.70 -3.00
CA PHE A 54 5.00 12.95 -2.36
C PHE A 54 5.77 11.65 -2.09
N MET A 55 5.12 10.63 -1.54
CA MET A 55 5.75 9.33 -1.26
C MET A 55 6.18 8.62 -2.54
N GLN A 56 5.37 8.67 -3.60
CA GLN A 56 5.72 8.12 -4.90
C GLN A 56 6.94 8.83 -5.52
N LEU A 57 7.07 10.14 -5.34
CA LEU A 57 8.26 10.88 -5.74
C LEU A 57 9.50 10.42 -4.97
N LYS A 58 9.37 10.18 -3.65
CA LYS A 58 10.45 9.62 -2.84
C LYS A 58 10.82 8.20 -3.27
N LEU A 59 9.85 7.38 -3.64
CA LEU A 59 10.11 6.05 -4.20
C LEU A 59 10.90 6.12 -5.51
N LYS A 60 10.57 7.05 -6.41
CA LYS A 60 11.37 7.29 -7.63
C LYS A 60 12.82 7.66 -7.31
N SER A 61 13.08 8.32 -6.18
CA SER A 61 14.45 8.58 -5.70
C SER A 61 15.13 7.38 -5.02
N GLY A 62 14.47 6.22 -4.96
CA GLY A 62 14.97 4.99 -4.34
C GLY A 62 14.71 4.88 -2.84
N THR A 63 13.90 5.78 -2.26
CA THR A 63 13.55 5.74 -0.84
C THR A 63 12.35 4.83 -0.60
N THR A 64 12.53 3.79 0.21
CA THR A 64 11.48 2.78 0.49
C THR A 64 10.78 2.98 1.83
N CYS A 65 11.34 3.80 2.71
CA CYS A 65 10.76 4.10 4.01
C CYS A 65 10.77 5.62 4.20
N VAL A 66 9.59 6.21 4.38
CA VAL A 66 9.44 7.64 4.61
C VAL A 66 8.45 7.85 5.75
N ALA A 67 8.80 8.75 6.66
CA ALA A 67 7.89 9.28 7.64
C ALA A 67 7.82 10.79 7.48
N ALA A 68 6.61 11.34 7.41
CA ALA A 68 6.36 12.75 7.20
C ALA A 68 5.24 13.21 8.14
N ARG A 69 5.34 14.45 8.64
CA ARG A 69 4.33 15.06 9.49
C ARG A 69 3.80 16.32 8.82
N GLU A 70 2.48 16.45 8.74
CA GLU A 70 1.79 17.63 8.24
C GLU A 70 0.72 18.06 9.26
N GLY A 71 1.08 19.04 10.11
CA GLY A 71 0.24 19.45 11.23
C GLY A 71 0.00 18.31 12.23
N ASP A 72 -1.26 17.93 12.39
CA ASP A 72 -1.69 16.84 13.28
C ASP A 72 -1.75 15.47 12.59
N TYR A 73 -1.32 15.39 11.32
CA TYR A 73 -1.30 14.13 10.59
C TYR A 73 0.13 13.61 10.49
N TYR A 74 0.31 12.36 10.90
CA TYR A 74 1.55 11.63 10.73
C TYR A 74 1.37 10.58 9.62
N PHE A 75 2.15 10.70 8.57
CA PHE A 75 2.14 9.78 7.44
C PHE A 75 3.39 8.93 7.47
N SER A 76 3.21 7.64 7.20
CA SER A 76 4.31 6.71 7.07
C SER A 76 4.09 5.83 5.85
N TYR A 77 5.18 5.63 5.12
CA TYR A 77 5.21 4.90 3.88
C TYR A 77 6.30 3.84 3.96
N PHE A 78 5.95 2.62 3.59
CA PHE A 78 6.84 1.47 3.59
C PHE A 78 6.68 0.70 2.29
N LEU A 79 7.81 0.40 1.65
CA LEU A 79 7.93 -0.55 0.56
C LEU A 79 8.95 -1.62 0.94
N TRP A 80 8.55 -2.88 0.85
CA TRP A 80 9.42 -4.01 1.15
C TRP A 80 9.11 -5.19 0.25
N PHE A 81 10.03 -6.16 0.24
CA PHE A 81 9.91 -7.36 -0.56
C PHE A 81 9.80 -8.57 0.35
N GLY A 82 8.99 -9.54 -0.04
CA GLY A 82 8.87 -10.81 0.68
C GLY A 82 8.94 -12.01 -0.24
N ASP A 83 9.45 -13.13 0.28
CA ASP A 83 9.37 -14.43 -0.41
C ASP A 83 7.99 -15.07 -0.22
N SER A 84 7.78 -16.20 -0.89
CA SER A 84 6.59 -17.05 -0.72
C SER A 84 6.40 -17.57 0.71
N SER A 85 7.44 -17.53 1.55
CA SER A 85 7.40 -17.96 2.96
C SER A 85 7.05 -16.81 3.90
N GLY A 86 6.93 -15.59 3.39
CA GLY A 86 6.65 -14.38 4.15
C GLY A 86 7.87 -13.72 4.80
N ASN A 87 9.08 -14.19 4.51
CA ASN A 87 10.33 -13.56 4.98
C ASN A 87 10.61 -12.28 4.22
N ILE A 88 11.09 -11.25 4.92
CA ILE A 88 11.51 -10.00 4.28
C ILE A 88 12.84 -10.24 3.54
N ILE A 89 12.89 -9.88 2.26
CA ILE A 89 14.09 -9.99 1.43
C ILE A 89 14.66 -8.60 1.14
N THR A 90 15.98 -8.47 1.31
CA THR A 90 16.71 -7.26 0.92
C THR A 90 17.01 -7.29 -0.59
N PRO A 91 16.79 -6.18 -1.32
CA PRO A 91 17.16 -6.06 -2.72
C PRO A 91 18.64 -6.41 -2.99
N GLN A 92 18.90 -7.16 -4.07
CA GLN A 92 20.26 -7.44 -4.54
C GLN A 92 20.87 -6.23 -5.26
N GLN A 93 20.04 -5.40 -5.86
CA GLN A 93 20.42 -4.15 -6.50
C GLN A 93 19.72 -2.95 -5.86
N PRO A 94 20.35 -1.76 -5.88
CA PRO A 94 19.74 -0.55 -5.37
C PRO A 94 18.44 -0.22 -6.11
N LEU A 95 17.47 0.30 -5.36
CA LEU A 95 16.15 0.72 -5.86
C LEU A 95 16.18 1.92 -6.80
N GLN A 96 17.34 2.39 -7.24
CA GLN A 96 17.43 3.58 -8.09
C GLN A 96 16.63 3.39 -9.39
N VAL A 97 15.50 4.09 -9.42
CA VAL A 97 14.59 4.24 -10.55
C VAL A 97 15.14 5.36 -11.45
N SER A 98 16.32 5.15 -12.04
CA SER A 98 16.88 6.10 -13.04
C SER A 98 16.26 5.93 -14.43
N ILE A 99 15.38 4.93 -14.59
CA ILE A 99 14.63 4.63 -15.82
C ILE A 99 13.32 5.42 -15.76
N PRO A 100 12.73 5.84 -16.90
CA PRO A 100 11.34 6.30 -16.93
C PRO A 100 10.40 5.12 -16.62
N LEU A 101 10.43 4.63 -15.38
CA LEU A 101 9.39 3.76 -14.85
C LEU A 101 8.12 4.61 -14.80
N SER A 102 7.01 4.01 -15.21
CA SER A 102 5.67 4.60 -15.06
C SER A 102 5.46 5.07 -13.62
N SER A 103 4.62 6.07 -13.38
CA SER A 103 4.38 6.55 -12.02
C SER A 103 4.03 5.39 -11.07
N PRO A 104 4.62 5.28 -9.87
CA PRO A 104 4.28 4.21 -8.95
C PRO A 104 2.79 4.19 -8.63
N GLY A 105 2.27 3.02 -8.27
CA GLY A 105 0.87 2.83 -7.91
C GLY A 105 0.26 1.60 -8.57
N VAL A 106 -0.76 1.02 -7.93
CA VAL A 106 -1.35 -0.24 -8.40
C VAL A 106 -2.06 -0.10 -9.76
N LEU A 107 -2.41 1.12 -10.17
CA LEU A 107 -2.96 1.40 -11.49
C LEU A 107 -1.91 1.36 -12.61
N THR A 108 -0.62 1.38 -12.28
CA THR A 108 0.47 1.24 -13.25
C THR A 108 1.01 -0.19 -13.22
N SER A 109 0.35 -1.05 -14.00
CA SER A 109 0.54 -2.51 -14.06
C SER A 109 2.01 -2.98 -14.20
N ASN A 110 2.92 -2.15 -14.70
CA ASN A 110 4.30 -2.51 -14.98
C ASN A 110 5.32 -2.01 -13.93
N PHE A 111 4.98 -1.08 -13.03
CA PHE A 111 5.98 -0.44 -12.16
C PHE A 111 6.65 -1.46 -11.23
N TYR A 112 5.87 -2.16 -10.40
CA TYR A 112 6.41 -3.11 -9.42
C TYR A 112 7.03 -4.34 -10.08
N SER A 113 6.54 -4.77 -11.25
CA SER A 113 7.13 -5.90 -11.96
C SER A 113 8.50 -5.55 -12.55
N MET A 114 8.68 -4.33 -13.07
CA MET A 114 9.99 -3.82 -13.47
C MET A 114 10.92 -3.63 -12.27
N LEU A 115 10.38 -3.12 -11.16
CA LEU A 115 11.13 -2.94 -9.91
C LEU A 115 11.69 -4.27 -9.39
N LEU A 116 10.86 -5.32 -9.34
CA LEU A 116 11.25 -6.66 -8.92
C LEU A 116 12.34 -7.25 -9.82
N ARG A 117 12.21 -7.13 -11.14
CA ARG A 117 13.22 -7.64 -12.09
C ARG A 117 14.58 -6.98 -11.90
N ARG A 118 14.60 -5.69 -11.55
CA ARG A 118 15.84 -4.95 -11.31
C ARG A 118 16.44 -5.27 -9.95
N CYS A 119 15.62 -5.25 -8.89
CA CYS A 119 16.08 -5.52 -7.54
C CYS A 119 16.52 -6.98 -7.34
N PHE A 120 15.99 -7.92 -8.13
CA PHE A 120 16.21 -9.36 -7.97
C PHE A 120 16.41 -10.07 -9.33
N PRO A 121 17.47 -9.76 -10.09
CA PRO A 121 17.67 -10.30 -11.44
C PRO A 121 17.90 -11.82 -11.46
N ASN A 122 18.40 -12.39 -10.36
CA ASN A 122 18.72 -13.81 -10.24
C ASN A 122 17.59 -14.66 -9.64
N MET A 123 16.46 -14.04 -9.30
CA MET A 123 15.35 -14.71 -8.63
C MET A 123 14.29 -15.14 -9.64
N ILE A 124 13.68 -16.29 -9.39
CA ILE A 124 12.61 -16.84 -10.24
C ILE A 124 11.45 -15.82 -10.30
N PRO A 125 10.98 -15.43 -11.50
CA PRO A 125 9.85 -14.50 -11.60
C PRO A 125 8.62 -14.99 -10.83
N GLY A 126 8.12 -14.15 -9.92
CA GLY A 126 6.96 -14.47 -9.08
C GLY A 126 7.29 -15.18 -7.77
N SER A 127 8.57 -15.47 -7.47
CA SER A 127 8.97 -15.97 -6.14
C SER A 127 9.05 -14.86 -5.08
N ILE A 128 9.03 -13.60 -5.51
CA ILE A 128 9.10 -12.41 -4.66
C ILE A 128 7.87 -11.56 -4.90
N ALA A 129 7.21 -11.19 -3.81
CA ALA A 129 6.14 -10.20 -3.78
C ALA A 129 6.70 -8.84 -3.34
N CYS A 130 6.20 -7.78 -3.97
CA CYS A 130 6.44 -6.40 -3.53
C CYS A 130 5.22 -5.93 -2.73
N PHE A 131 5.47 -5.42 -1.54
CA PHE A 131 4.44 -4.89 -0.66
C PHE A 131 4.63 -3.39 -0.50
N GLU A 132 3.53 -2.66 -0.59
CA GLU A 132 3.47 -1.23 -0.37
C GLU A 132 2.41 -0.94 0.68
N LEU A 133 2.76 -0.13 1.67
CA LEU A 133 1.85 0.29 2.73
C LEU A 133 2.03 1.76 3.02
N MET A 134 0.94 2.51 2.92
CA MET A 134 0.81 3.86 3.43
C MET A 134 -0.11 3.83 4.65
N MET A 135 0.34 4.41 5.75
CA MET A 135 -0.46 4.64 6.95
C MET A 135 -0.54 6.13 7.24
N MET A 136 -1.70 6.54 7.73
CA MET A 136 -1.94 7.87 8.27
C MET A 136 -2.46 7.72 9.69
N HIS A 137 -1.84 8.46 10.60
CA HIS A 137 -2.24 8.55 12.00
C HIS A 137 -2.61 10.01 12.31
N VAL A 138 -3.67 10.20 13.09
CA VAL A 138 -4.10 11.52 13.55
C VAL A 138 -3.62 11.73 14.99
N GLY A 139 -3.02 12.89 15.26
CA GLY A 139 -2.49 13.29 16.56
C GLY A 139 -1.01 12.95 16.76
N LEU A 140 -0.58 13.03 18.02
CA LEU A 140 0.78 12.70 18.44
C LEU A 140 0.90 11.18 18.61
N VAL A 141 1.58 10.54 17.66
CA VAL A 141 1.83 9.09 17.68
C VAL A 141 3.32 8.83 17.77
N SER A 142 3.74 7.94 18.67
CA SER A 142 5.14 7.55 18.82
C SER A 142 5.57 6.63 17.67
N LEU A 143 6.85 6.67 17.32
CA LEU A 143 7.42 5.79 16.30
C LEU A 143 7.30 4.29 16.66
N SER A 144 7.34 3.97 17.96
CA SER A 144 7.13 2.61 18.47
C SER A 144 5.74 2.10 18.11
N TYR A 145 4.70 2.92 18.33
CA TYR A 145 3.33 2.58 17.97
C TYR A 145 3.17 2.38 16.46
N ILE A 146 3.74 3.26 15.65
CA ILE A 146 3.68 3.16 14.19
C ILE A 146 4.28 1.83 13.71
N THR A 147 5.41 1.43 14.29
CA THR A 147 6.11 0.20 13.92
C THR A 147 5.36 -1.05 14.34
N GLU A 148 4.77 -1.04 15.54
CA GLU A 148 3.92 -2.13 16.03
C GLU A 148 2.64 -2.25 15.19
N ASN A 149 1.96 -1.14 14.94
CA ASN A 149 0.76 -1.07 14.11
C ASN A 149 1.04 -1.57 12.68
N ARG A 150 2.17 -1.17 12.08
CA ARG A 150 2.63 -1.69 10.79
C ARG A 150 2.71 -3.21 10.81
N THR A 151 3.39 -3.78 11.81
CA THR A 151 3.64 -5.22 11.92
C THR A 151 2.32 -5.99 12.04
N ARG A 152 1.40 -5.50 12.88
CA ARG A 152 0.07 -6.08 13.07
C ARG A 152 -0.77 -6.00 11.79
N LEU A 153 -0.77 -4.86 11.11
CA LEU A 153 -1.51 -4.68 9.85
C LEU A 153 -0.96 -5.59 8.74
N THR A 154 0.36 -5.71 8.61
CA THR A 154 0.97 -6.62 7.64
C THR A 154 0.57 -8.07 7.90
N ALA A 155 0.56 -8.51 9.17
CA ALA A 155 0.10 -9.84 9.53
C ALA A 155 -1.37 -10.07 9.15
N LEU A 156 -2.24 -9.10 9.47
CA LEU A 156 -3.67 -9.17 9.13
C LEU A 156 -3.92 -9.21 7.62
N LEU A 157 -3.27 -8.35 6.84
CA LEU A 157 -3.41 -8.31 5.38
C LEU A 157 -2.95 -9.61 4.71
N ARG A 158 -1.93 -10.26 5.29
CA ARG A 158 -1.48 -11.57 4.85
C ARG A 158 -2.53 -12.65 5.13
N SER A 159 -3.07 -12.68 6.34
CA SER A 159 -4.13 -13.62 6.71
C SER A 159 -5.41 -13.42 5.89
N SER A 160 -5.76 -12.18 5.55
CA SER A 160 -6.99 -11.87 4.80
C SER A 160 -6.87 -12.06 3.29
N SER A 161 -5.67 -11.97 2.71
CA SER A 161 -5.46 -12.18 1.27
C SER A 161 -5.69 -13.62 0.80
N GLY A 162 -6.00 -14.55 1.71
CA GLY A 162 -6.26 -15.95 1.36
C GLY A 162 -5.02 -16.66 0.81
N GLU A 163 -3.82 -16.08 0.97
CA GLU A 163 -2.57 -16.78 0.74
C GLU A 163 -2.43 -17.84 1.83
N SER A 164 -3.10 -18.99 1.64
CA SER A 164 -2.47 -20.23 2.00
C SER A 164 -1.15 -20.23 1.24
N VAL A 165 -0.04 -20.05 1.96
CA VAL A 165 1.24 -20.57 1.48
C VAL A 165 1.07 -22.08 1.46
N SER A 166 0.42 -22.58 0.42
CA SER A 166 0.66 -23.93 -0.02
C SER A 166 2.04 -23.86 -0.66
N PRO A 167 3.07 -24.50 -0.09
CA PRO A 167 4.23 -24.84 -0.90
C PRO A 167 3.69 -25.77 -1.97
N MET A 168 3.30 -25.24 -3.12
CA MET A 168 2.90 -26.06 -4.24
C MET A 168 4.20 -26.61 -4.83
N THR A 169 4.70 -27.66 -4.19
CA THR A 169 5.55 -28.67 -4.81
C THR A 169 4.76 -29.16 -6.03
N LEU A 170 5.16 -28.75 -7.22
CA LEU A 170 4.90 -29.56 -8.39
C LEU A 170 6.16 -30.40 -8.62
N ALA A 171 6.08 -31.61 -8.09
CA ALA A 171 6.86 -32.72 -8.59
C ALA A 171 6.32 -33.10 -9.98
N LEU A 172 7.29 -33.41 -10.86
CA LEU A 172 7.21 -33.89 -12.25
C LEU A 172 6.95 -32.82 -13.32
#